data_AF-A0A3P7FM56-F1
#
_entry.id   AF-A0A3P7FM56-F1
#
_cell.length_a   1.000
_cell.length_b   1.000
_cell.length_c   1.000
_cell.angle_alpha   90.00
_cell.angle_beta   90.00
_cell.angle_gamma   90.00
#
_symmetry.space_group_name_H-M   'P 1'
#
loop_
_entity.id
_entity.type
_entity.pdbx_description
1 polymer ?
#
loop_
_entity_poly.entity_id
_entity_poly.type
_entity_poly.pdbx_seq_one_letter_code
_entity_poly.pdbx_strand_id
1 'polypeptide(L)'
;MTMRRFSEGGEQYAEAMKSAHKRSAEKLLALACANGGVFIKVGQHLAALGYLLPEEYVKTLSVLHSRAPESSLSDAKKVFEEDLHLKVLLQSFFSSQSGVNCFQVVVDA
;
A
#
# COMPACT_ATOMS: atom_id res chain seq x y z
N MET A 1 -15.74 9.43 17.62
CA MET A 1 -15.51 10.52 18.58
C MET A 1 -15.43 11.83 17.80
N THR A 2 -16.07 12.88 18.29
CA THR A 2 -16.12 14.19 17.64
C THR A 2 -15.21 15.17 18.39
N MET A 3 -14.40 15.96 17.68
CA MET A 3 -13.40 16.87 18.28
C MET A 3 -14.01 18.08 19.00
N ARG A 4 -15.31 18.37 18.79
CA ARG A 4 -16.04 19.51 19.36
C ARG A 4 -16.06 19.61 20.89
N ARG A 5 -15.61 18.58 21.60
CA ARG A 5 -15.62 18.51 23.07
C ARG A 5 -14.30 18.94 23.71
N PHE A 6 -13.27 19.21 22.92
CA PHE A 6 -11.95 19.58 23.39
C PHE A 6 -11.66 21.05 23.04
N SER A 7 -11.04 21.79 23.96
CA SER A 7 -10.55 23.14 23.70
C SER A 7 -9.37 23.09 22.72
N GLU A 8 -9.48 23.79 21.59
CA GLU A 8 -8.41 23.84 20.59
C GLU A 8 -7.08 24.27 21.22
N GLY A 9 -5.99 23.62 20.83
CA GLY A 9 -4.64 23.90 21.34
C GLY A 9 -4.33 23.35 22.75
N GLY A 10 -5.31 22.76 23.44
CA GLY A 10 -5.06 22.07 24.73
C GLY A 10 -4.35 20.72 24.56
N GLU A 11 -3.67 20.26 25.61
CA GLU A 11 -3.01 18.94 25.63
C GLU A 11 -4.00 17.80 25.33
N GLN A 12 -5.19 17.86 25.93
CA GLN A 12 -6.26 16.87 25.67
C GLN A 12 -6.75 16.91 24.22
N TYR A 13 -6.75 18.08 23.57
CA TYR A 13 -7.08 18.20 22.15
C TYR A 13 -6.01 17.55 21.28
N ALA A 14 -4.73 17.81 21.57
CA ALA A 14 -3.62 17.21 20.85
C ALA A 14 -3.67 15.67 20.93
N GLU A 15 -3.89 15.11 22.11
CA GLU A 15 -3.99 13.65 22.29
C GLU A 15 -5.23 13.07 21.58
N ALA A 16 -6.38 13.74 21.69
CA ALA A 16 -7.58 13.33 20.97
C ALA A 16 -7.39 13.38 19.44
N MET A 17 -6.66 14.37 18.94
CA MET A 17 -6.29 14.49 17.52
C MET A 17 -5.38 13.35 17.07
N LYS A 18 -4.31 13.05 17.81
CA LYS A 18 -3.40 11.92 17.53
C LYS A 18 -4.18 10.60 17.44
N SER A 19 -5.02 10.32 18.44
CA SER A 19 -5.88 9.14 18.44
C SER A 19 -6.85 9.10 17.25
N ALA A 20 -7.41 10.25 16.87
CA ALA A 20 -8.30 10.35 15.72
C ALA A 20 -7.58 10.12 14.38
N HIS A 21 -6.39 10.69 14.20
CA HIS A 21 -5.55 10.48 13.02
C HIS A 21 -5.11 9.02 12.92
N LYS A 22 -4.63 8.41 14.02
CA LYS A 22 -4.21 7.01 14.04
C LYS A 22 -5.34 6.06 13.60
N ARG A 23 -6.52 6.19 14.22
CA ARG A 23 -7.69 5.40 13.87
C ARG A 23 -8.11 5.58 12.40
N SER A 24 -7.97 6.79 11.87
CA SER A 24 -8.35 7.08 10.48
C SER A 24 -7.33 6.52 9.49
N ALA A 25 -6.03 6.59 9.83
CA ALA A 25 -4.96 5.98 9.05
C ALA A 25 -5.08 4.46 8.99
N GLU A 26 -5.44 3.80 10.10
CA GLU A 26 -5.68 2.34 10.14
C GLU A 26 -6.86 1.92 9.26
N LYS A 27 -7.96 2.69 9.28
CA LYS A 27 -9.10 2.45 8.39
C LYS A 27 -8.73 2.61 6.93
N LEU A 28 -7.93 3.63 6.61
CA LEU A 28 -7.45 3.86 5.25
C LEU A 28 -6.53 2.72 4.80
N LEU A 29 -5.64 2.24 5.66
CA LEU A 29 -4.82 1.07 5.39
C LEU A 29 -5.68 -0.17 5.12
N ALA A 30 -6.68 -0.45 5.97
CA ALA A 30 -7.58 -1.58 5.78
C ALA A 30 -8.37 -1.48 4.46
N LEU A 31 -8.85 -0.28 4.12
CA LEU A 31 -9.50 0.00 2.83
C LEU A 31 -8.56 -0.26 1.67
N ALA A 32 -7.31 0.21 1.75
CA ALA A 32 -6.32 0.02 0.71
C ALA A 32 -5.97 -1.46 0.50
N CYS A 33 -5.76 -2.20 1.59
CA CYS A 33 -5.52 -3.65 1.54
C CYS A 33 -6.72 -4.41 0.97
N ALA A 34 -7.94 -4.04 1.34
CA ALA A 34 -9.15 -4.72 0.86
C ALA A 34 -9.41 -4.52 -0.63
N ASN A 35 -9.05 -3.36 -1.19
CA ASN A 35 -9.29 -3.03 -2.60
C ASN A 35 -8.07 -3.28 -3.51
N GLY A 36 -6.86 -3.33 -2.96
CA GLY A 36 -5.64 -3.55 -3.75
C GLY A 36 -5.36 -2.44 -4.76
N GLY A 37 -4.54 -2.75 -5.77
CA GLY A 37 -4.33 -1.94 -6.97
C GLY A 37 -4.09 -0.45 -6.70
N VAL A 38 -4.93 0.41 -7.30
CA VAL A 38 -4.83 1.87 -7.18
C VAL A 38 -4.88 2.36 -5.72
N PHE A 39 -5.60 1.67 -4.84
CA PHE A 39 -5.70 2.10 -3.44
C PHE A 39 -4.38 1.85 -2.69
N ILE A 40 -3.65 0.79 -3.02
CA ILE A 40 -2.30 0.56 -2.50
C ILE A 40 -1.36 1.66 -2.99
N LYS A 41 -1.44 2.04 -4.27
CA LYS A 41 -0.63 3.14 -4.84
C LYS A 41 -0.90 4.48 -4.14
N VAL A 42 -2.18 4.81 -3.94
CA VAL A 42 -2.56 6.01 -3.18
C VAL A 42 -1.99 5.93 -1.76
N GLY A 43 -2.14 4.80 -1.08
CA GLY A 43 -1.57 4.60 0.26
C GLY A 43 -0.05 4.77 0.32
N GLN A 44 0.67 4.24 -0.67
CA GLN A 44 2.12 4.42 -0.83
C GLN A 44 2.48 5.88 -1.05
N HIS A 45 1.72 6.60 -1.88
CA HIS A 45 1.97 8.00 -2.17
C HIS A 45 1.76 8.86 -0.92
N LEU A 46 0.71 8.59 -0.14
CA LEU A 46 0.44 9.26 1.14
C LEU A 46 1.53 8.95 2.18
N ALA A 47 2.04 7.71 2.22
CA ALA A 47 3.14 7.32 3.11
C ALA A 47 4.45 8.09 2.84
N ALA A 48 4.62 8.71 1.66
CA ALA A 48 5.77 9.53 1.33
C ALA A 48 5.62 11.02 1.71
N LEU A 49 4.41 11.46 2.11
CA LEU A 49 4.10 12.88 2.39
C LEU A 49 4.37 13.28 3.84
N GLY A 50 5.57 12.97 4.35
CA GLY A 50 5.99 13.17 5.74
C GLY A 50 5.80 14.59 6.30
N TYR A 51 5.92 15.61 5.46
CA TYR A 51 5.84 17.01 5.85
C TYR A 51 4.45 17.63 5.67
N LEU A 52 3.51 16.93 5.03
CA LEU A 52 2.15 17.42 4.76
C LEU A 52 1.09 16.74 5.64
N LEU A 53 1.29 15.46 5.94
CA LEU A 53 0.31 14.66 6.67
C LEU A 53 0.70 14.48 8.14
N PRO A 54 -0.28 14.26 9.04
CA PRO A 54 0.00 13.84 10.40
C PRO A 54 0.86 12.57 10.41
N GLU A 55 1.79 12.48 11.35
CA GLU A 55 2.77 11.39 11.42
C GLU A 55 2.11 10.00 11.50
N GLU A 56 0.90 9.92 12.06
CA GLU A 56 0.15 8.69 12.19
C GLU A 56 -0.23 8.09 10.84
N TYR A 57 -0.51 8.91 9.83
CA TYR A 57 -0.78 8.46 8.47
C TYR A 57 0.47 7.90 7.81
N VAL A 58 1.56 8.66 7.87
CA VAL A 58 2.85 8.32 7.27
C VAL A 58 3.37 7.01 7.86
N LYS A 59 3.41 6.91 9.19
CA LYS A 59 3.83 5.69 9.91
C LYS A 59 2.94 4.49 9.57
N THR A 60 1.62 4.66 9.61
CA THR A 60 0.69 3.54 9.40
C THR A 60 0.72 3.02 7.96
N LEU A 61 0.80 3.91 6.96
CA LEU A 61 0.76 3.52 5.55
C LEU A 61 2.13 3.07 5.00
N SER A 62 3.24 3.36 5.68
CA SER A 62 4.59 2.92 5.28
C SER A 62 4.73 1.42 5.05
N VAL A 63 3.89 0.59 5.68
CA VAL A 63 3.84 -0.86 5.45
C VAL A 63 3.55 -1.21 3.98
N LEU A 64 2.84 -0.34 3.26
CA LEU A 64 2.49 -0.52 1.86
C LEU A 64 3.69 -0.37 0.92
N HIS A 65 4.81 0.21 1.36
CA HIS A 65 6.05 0.27 0.58
C HIS A 65 6.82 -1.05 0.56
N SER A 66 6.78 -1.82 1.64
CA SER A 66 7.63 -3.01 1.82
C SER A 66 6.88 -4.34 1.87
N ARG A 67 5.56 -4.31 2.11
CA ARG A 67 4.71 -5.49 2.27
C ARG A 67 3.38 -5.37 1.53
N ALA A 68 3.39 -4.76 0.34
CA ALA A 68 2.20 -4.81 -0.50
C ALA A 68 1.90 -6.26 -0.90
N PRO A 69 0.64 -6.60 -1.22
CA PRO A 69 0.28 -7.94 -1.69
C PRO A 69 1.15 -8.33 -2.90
N GLU A 70 1.88 -9.44 -2.76
CA GLU A 70 2.66 -10.01 -3.86
C GLU A 70 1.72 -10.76 -4.81
N SER A 71 1.89 -10.55 -6.11
CA SER A 71 1.20 -11.38 -7.11
C SER A 71 1.91 -12.72 -7.25
N SER A 72 1.16 -13.78 -7.52
CA SER A 72 1.78 -15.09 -7.77
C SER A 72 2.56 -15.08 -9.08
N LEU A 73 3.60 -15.91 -9.18
CA LEU A 73 4.34 -16.10 -10.43
C LEU A 73 3.42 -16.54 -11.58
N SER A 74 2.37 -17.31 -11.26
CA SER A 74 1.35 -17.73 -12.24
C SER A 74 0.53 -16.55 -12.78
N ASP A 75 0.20 -15.57 -11.94
CA ASP A 75 -0.54 -14.39 -12.39
C ASP A 75 0.34 -13.51 -13.27
N ALA A 76 1.60 -13.31 -12.88
CA ALA A 76 2.58 -12.62 -13.71
C ALA A 76 2.76 -13.32 -15.07
N LYS A 77 2.89 -14.65 -15.08
CA LYS A 77 3.03 -15.44 -16.31
C LYS A 77 1.84 -15.27 -17.26
N LYS A 78 0.60 -15.23 -16.75
CA LYS A 78 -0.59 -14.99 -17.57
C LYS A 78 -0.54 -13.64 -18.25
N VAL A 79 -0.25 -12.57 -17.50
CA VAL A 79 -0.14 -11.21 -18.04
C VAL A 79 0.92 -11.15 -19.13
N PHE A 80 2.10 -11.73 -18.91
CA PHE A 80 3.15 -11.77 -19.92
C PHE A 80 2.77 -12.58 -21.17
N GLU A 81 2.07 -13.70 -21.02
CA GLU A 81 1.59 -14.49 -22.16
C GLU A 81 0.51 -13.76 -22.97
N GLU A 82 -0.37 -13.01 -22.30
CA GLU A 82 -1.43 -12.22 -22.91
C GLU A 82 -0.88 -10.98 -23.62
N ASP A 83 0.01 -10.24 -22.98
CA ASP A 83 0.54 -8.97 -23.52
C ASP A 83 1.62 -9.19 -24.59
N LEU A 84 2.51 -10.17 -24.39
CA LEU A 84 3.64 -10.40 -25.30
C LEU A 84 3.40 -11.54 -26.30
N HIS A 85 2.34 -12.34 -26.13
CA HIS A 85 2.05 -13.53 -26.96
C HIS A 85 3.18 -14.59 -26.95
N LEU A 86 4.06 -14.60 -25.94
CA LEU A 86 5.30 -15.40 -25.88
C LEU A 86 5.16 -16.72 -25.10
N LYS A 87 4.18 -17.57 -25.45
CA LYS A 87 3.92 -18.85 -24.75
C LYS A 87 5.12 -19.79 -24.57
N VAL A 88 6.10 -19.75 -25.48
CA VAL A 88 7.21 -20.74 -25.53
C VAL A 88 8.48 -20.25 -24.83
N LEU A 89 8.73 -18.94 -24.74
CA LEU A 89 9.99 -18.39 -24.20
C LEU A 89 9.98 -18.21 -22.68
N LEU A 90 8.81 -18.10 -22.06
CA LEU A 90 8.69 -17.82 -20.62
C LEU A 90 9.04 -19.05 -19.75
N GLN A 91 8.86 -20.26 -20.28
CA GLN A 91 9.08 -21.49 -19.51
C GLN A 91 10.55 -21.70 -19.14
N SER A 92 11.48 -21.34 -20.02
CA SER A 92 12.93 -21.37 -19.78
C SER A 92 13.42 -20.19 -18.92
N PHE A 93 12.77 -19.02 -19.02
CA PHE A 93 13.08 -17.85 -18.20
C PHE A 93 12.69 -18.05 -16.73
N PHE A 94 11.49 -18.58 -16.45
CA PHE A 94 11.02 -18.80 -15.08
C PHE A 94 11.69 -20.00 -14.39
N SER A 95 12.17 -20.99 -15.17
CA SER A 95 12.91 -22.14 -14.61
C SER A 95 14.29 -21.77 -14.05
N SER A 96 14.86 -20.63 -14.44
CA SER A 96 16.17 -20.14 -13.94
C SER A 96 16.06 -19.17 -12.77
N GLN A 97 14.85 -18.73 -12.40
CA GLN A 97 14.59 -17.67 -11.43
C GLN A 97 13.94 -18.17 -10.13
N SER A 98 14.27 -19.39 -9.68
CA SER A 98 13.67 -20.06 -8.51
C SER A 98 13.99 -19.42 -7.13
N GLY A 99 14.31 -18.12 -7.08
CA GLY A 99 14.70 -17.43 -5.84
C GLY A 99 14.51 -15.91 -5.80
N VAL A 100 13.84 -15.30 -6.79
CA VAL A 100 13.55 -13.85 -6.77
C VAL A 100 12.07 -13.57 -6.53
N ASN A 101 11.73 -13.31 -5.27
CA ASN A 101 10.48 -12.63 -4.88
C ASN A 101 10.65 -11.11 -5.03
N CYS A 102 10.95 -10.64 -6.24
CA CYS A 102 10.97 -9.21 -6.54
C CYS A 102 9.91 -8.91 -7.59
N PHE A 103 8.64 -9.18 -7.25
CA PHE A 103 7.53 -8.67 -8.02
C PHE A 103 6.56 -7.97 -7.07
N GLN A 104 7.00 -6.79 -6.64
CA GLN A 104 6.07 -5.70 -6.44
C GLN A 104 5.48 -5.43 -7.84
N VAL A 105 4.42 -6.16 -8.22
CA VAL A 105 3.71 -5.85 -9.46
C VAL A 105 3.05 -4.51 -9.20
N VAL A 106 3.76 -3.45 -9.57
CA VAL A 106 3.15 -2.18 -9.90
C VAL A 106 2.25 -2.52 -11.08
N VAL A 107 1.00 -2.86 -10.78
CA VAL A 107 -0.04 -3.06 -11.80
C VAL A 107 -0.34 -1.66 -12.33
N ASP A 108 0.58 -1.13 -13.14
CA ASP A 108 0.32 0.02 -14.00
C ASP A 108 -0.58 -0.47 -15.12
N ALA A 109 -1.70 0.24 -15.24
CA ALA A 109 -2.59 0.19 -16.40
C ALA A 109 -1.90 0.83 -17.61
#